data_AF-A0A2M6ZEQ5-F1
#
_entry.id   AF-A0A2M6ZEQ5-F1
#
_cell.length_a   1.000
_cell.length_b   1.000
_cell.length_c   1.000
_cell.angle_alpha   90.00
_cell.angle_beta   90.00
_cell.angle_gamma   90.00
#
_symmetry.space_group_name_H-M   'P 1'
#
loop_
_entity.id
_entity.type
_entity.pdbx_description
1 polymer ?
#
loop_
_entity_poly.entity_id
_entity_poly.type
_entity_poly.pdbx_seq_one_letter_code
_entity_poly.pdbx_strand_id
1 'polypeptide(L)' 'KKGIALFKYGNKIGGADVIFGEEGDSTLLGAFTLEALGLMLDPLKRELKQLPMVLA' A
#
# COMPACT_ATOMS: atom_id res chain seq x y z
N LYS A 1 10.55 14.96 -0.88
CA LYS A 1 9.56 15.41 -1.91
C LYS A 1 8.34 14.50 -1.83
N LYS A 2 7.10 15.01 -1.98
CA LYS A 2 5.85 14.20 -1.96
C LYS A 2 5.26 14.11 -3.37
N GLY A 3 4.65 12.98 -3.69
CA GLY A 3 3.88 12.80 -4.93
C GLY A 3 2.77 11.75 -4.75
N ILE A 4 2.04 11.48 -5.83
CA ILE A 4 1.09 10.37 -5.90
C ILE A 4 1.68 9.33 -6.85
N ALA A 5 1.71 8.07 -6.42
CA ALA A 5 2.09 6.96 -7.27
C ALA A 5 0.87 6.06 -7.52
N LEU A 6 0.82 5.48 -8.73
CA LEU A 6 -0.17 4.49 -9.10
C LEU A 6 0.43 3.10 -8.88
N PHE A 7 -0.27 2.28 -8.10
CA PHE A 7 0.14 0.95 -7.71
C PHE A 7 -0.78 -0.09 -8.36
N LYS A 8 -0.19 -1.23 -8.72
CA LYS A 8 -0.91 -2.39 -9.25
C LYS A 8 -0.46 -3.66 -8.53
N TYR A 9 -1.42 -4.44 -8.07
CA TYR A 9 -1.17 -5.76 -7.49
C TYR A 9 -2.26 -6.74 -7.92
N GLY A 10 -1.90 -7.74 -8.72
CA GLY A 10 -2.86 -8.60 -9.40
C GLY A 10 -3.80 -7.80 -10.30
N ASN A 11 -5.11 -7.89 -10.03
CA ASN A 11 -6.17 -7.14 -10.72
C ASN A 11 -6.56 -5.82 -10.02
N LYS A 12 -5.91 -5.47 -8.89
CA LYS A 12 -6.20 -4.24 -8.13
C LYS A 12 -5.28 -3.11 -8.60
N ILE A 13 -5.86 -1.92 -8.74
CA ILE A 13 -5.16 -0.68 -9.07
C ILE A 13 -5.62 0.39 -8.09
N GLY A 14 -4.67 1.15 -7.52
CA GLY A 14 -4.95 2.20 -6.56
C GLY A 14 -3.87 3.28 -6.58
N GLY A 15 -4.23 4.51 -6.23
CA GLY A 15 -3.29 5.61 -6.07
C GLY A 15 -3.03 5.88 -4.59
N ALA A 16 -1.77 6.08 -4.20
CA ALA A 16 -1.42 6.47 -2.84
C ALA A 16 -0.31 7.53 -2.83
N ASP A 17 -0.33 8.35 -1.78
CA ASP A 17 0.73 9.31 -1.50
C ASP A 17 2.06 8.59 -1.25
N VAL A 18 3.14 9.12 -1.83
CA VAL A 18 4.50 8.61 -1.66
C VAL A 18 5.46 9.72 -1.28
N ILE A 19 6.50 9.31 -0.55
CA ILE A 19 7.67 10.14 -0.28
C ILE A 19 8.79 9.61 -1.17
N PHE A 20 9.42 10.50 -1.95
CA PHE A 20 10.61 10.15 -2.70
C PHE A 20 11.81 10.13 -1.75
N GLY A 21 12.40 8.95 -1.60
CA GLY A 21 13.65 8.73 -0.86
C GLY A 21 14.88 9.15 -1.67
N GLU A 22 16.04 8.97 -1.05
CA GLU A 22 17.35 9.28 -1.61
C GLU A 22 18.06 8.01 -2.13
N GLU A 23 19.23 8.18 -2.74
CA GLU A 23 20.03 7.05 -3.19
C GLU A 23 20.48 6.21 -1.98
N GLY A 24 20.28 4.89 -2.06
CA GLY A 24 20.58 3.96 -0.96
C GLY A 24 19.41 3.68 -0.02
N ASP A 25 18.31 4.45 -0.11
CA ASP A 25 17.11 4.17 0.67
C ASP A 25 16.42 2.88 0.23
N SER A 26 15.85 2.18 1.20
CA SER A 26 15.05 0.99 0.93
C SER A 26 13.71 1.38 0.32
N THR A 27 13.28 0.63 -0.70
CA THR A 27 11.93 0.75 -1.25
C THR A 27 10.95 0.06 -0.29
N LEU A 28 10.14 0.85 0.41
CA LEU A 28 9.17 0.37 1.39
C LEU A 28 7.73 0.50 0.85
N LEU A 29 6.91 -0.50 1.17
CA LEU A 29 5.47 -0.46 0.93
C LEU A 29 4.76 0.05 2.19
N GLY A 30 4.07 1.17 2.08
CA GLY A 30 3.31 1.76 3.19
C GLY A 30 1.93 1.13 3.37
N ALA A 31 1.37 1.29 4.57
CA ALA A 31 -0.01 0.86 4.87
C ALA A 31 -1.05 1.56 3.96
N PHE A 32 -0.88 2.85 3.69
CA PHE A 32 -1.77 3.61 2.80
C PHE A 32 -1.83 3.05 1.37
N THR A 33 -0.73 2.45 0.90
CA THR A 33 -0.73 1.77 -0.41
C THR A 33 -1.58 0.51 -0.38
N LEU A 34 -1.48 -0.28 0.70
CA LEU A 34 -2.34 -1.46 0.88
C LEU A 34 -3.81 -1.06 1.01
N GLU A 35 -4.10 0.01 1.74
CA GLU A 35 -5.46 0.56 1.89
C GLU A 35 -6.07 0.99 0.57
N ALA A 36 -5.31 1.73 -0.26
CA ALA A 36 -5.75 2.13 -1.59
C ALA A 36 -6.05 0.93 -2.52
N LEU A 37 -5.47 -0.23 -2.24
CA LEU A 37 -5.73 -1.49 -2.95
C LEU A 37 -6.84 -2.33 -2.28
N GLY A 38 -7.42 -1.88 -1.17
CA GLY A 38 -8.38 -2.63 -0.38
C GLY A 38 -7.76 -3.85 0.31
N LEU A 39 -6.50 -3.77 0.71
CA LEU A 39 -5.74 -4.84 1.36
C LEU A 39 -5.22 -4.43 2.74
N MET A 40 -4.99 -5.42 3.60
CA MET A 40 -4.26 -5.29 4.85
C MET A 40 -3.22 -6.41 4.98
N LEU A 41 -2.17 -6.18 5.76
CA LEU A 41 -1.18 -7.21 6.08
C LEU A 41 -1.58 -7.93 7.37
N ASP A 42 -1.62 -9.26 7.35
CA ASP A 42 -1.54 -10.10 8.55
C ASP A 42 -0.05 -10.29 8.90
N PRO A 43 0.48 -9.65 9.95
CA PRO A 43 1.91 -9.69 10.26
C PRO A 43 2.35 -11.04 10.85
N LEU A 44 1.43 -11.79 11.46
CA LEU A 44 1.74 -13.09 12.06
C LEU A 44 1.91 -14.16 10.97
N LYS A 45 1.01 -14.15 9.98
CA LYS A 45 1.06 -15.06 8.85
C LYS A 45 1.90 -14.55 7.67
N ARG A 46 2.20 -13.24 7.65
CA ARG A 46 2.88 -12.53 6.55
C ARG A 46 2.11 -12.63 5.24
N GLU A 47 0.80 -12.48 5.31
CA GLU A 47 -0.13 -12.62 4.18
C GLU A 47 -0.92 -11.32 3.96
N LEU A 48 -1.19 -10.98 2.71
CA LEU A 48 -2.11 -9.90 2.38
C LEU A 48 -3.55 -10.43 2.39
N LYS A 49 -4.42 -9.75 3.12
CA LYS A 49 -5.85 -10.05 3.24
C LYS A 49 -6.68 -8.90 2.72
N GLN A 50 -7.93 -9.18 2.35
CA GLN A 50 -8.91 -8.16 1.99
C GLN A 50 -9.21 -7.29 3.22
N LEU A 51 -9.19 -5.97 3.05
CA LEU A 51 -9.65 -5.04 4.08
C LEU A 51 -11.14 -5.29 4.38
N PRO A 52 -11.53 -5.45 5.66
CA PRO A 52 -12.93 -5.52 6.03
C PRO A 52 -13.64 -4.22 5.64
N MET A 53 -14.78 -4.33 4.96
CA MET A 53 -15.65 -3.18 4.76
C MET A 53 -16.43 -2.94 6.04
N VAL A 54 -16.17 -1.81 6.70
CA VAL A 54 -16.95 -1.36 7.84
C VAL A 54 -17.76 -0.14 7.38
N LEU A 55 -19.09 -0.23 7.50
CA LEU A 55 -19.96 0.92 7.29
C LEU A 55 -20.06 1.67 8.64
N ALA A 56 -19.88 2.99 8.60
CA ALA A 56 -20.05 3.88 9.75
C ALA A 56 -21.50 4.37 9.85
#